data_AF-A0A2X3LYY5-F1
#
_entry.id   AF-A0A2X3LYY5-F1
#
_cell.length_a   1.000
_cell.length_b   1.000
_cell.length_c   1.000
_cell.angle_alpha   90.00
_cell.angle_beta   90.00
_cell.angle_gamma   90.00
#
_symmetry.space_group_name_H-M   'P 1'
#
loop_
_entity.id
_entity.type
_entity.pdbx_description
1 polymer ?
#
loop_
_entity_poly.entity_id
_entity_poly.type
_entity_poly.pdbx_seq_one_letter_code
_entity_poly.pdbx_strand_id
1 'polypeptide(L)'
;MERILKNLTEGLLTQFKSFILQVNYPELNLNKRLRIDSDSIFISFNYTETLQKYYGIDDRQILYIHGKASSDQQLILGHGIDPINFEEKEAVPPENATDEELEEWRQCMADNYDHSYEMGKQTINKYFTCSFKNTEKVIADSAKFFKNLSNVDEIIIIGHSLSSVDVPYFSFIHSIVSENTEWIATYYQETEREAHHTTLCEIGIKSPKLISVSKLL
;
A
#
# COMPACT_ATOMS: atom_id res chain seq x y z
N MET A 1 -11.45 26.62 8.29
CA MET A 1 -10.45 25.85 7.52
C MET A 1 -10.14 24.51 8.20
N GLU A 2 -9.78 24.51 9.49
CA GLU A 2 -9.48 23.31 10.30
C GLU A 2 -10.52 22.17 10.19
N ARG A 3 -11.83 22.49 10.30
CA ARG A 3 -12.90 21.47 10.18
C ARG A 3 -12.89 20.76 8.81
N ILE A 4 -12.62 21.51 7.75
CA ILE A 4 -12.57 20.96 6.39
C ILE A 4 -11.35 20.05 6.26
N LEU A 5 -10.19 20.51 6.74
CA LEU A 5 -8.94 19.73 6.74
C LEU A 5 -9.09 18.43 7.52
N LYS A 6 -9.59 18.51 8.77
CA LYS A 6 -9.86 17.32 9.60
C LYS A 6 -10.79 16.32 8.91
N ASN A 7 -11.82 16.81 8.23
CA ASN A 7 -12.76 15.94 7.52
C ASN A 7 -12.12 15.28 6.29
N LEU A 8 -11.29 16.01 5.54
CA LEU A 8 -10.60 15.49 4.35
C LEU A 8 -9.45 14.54 4.69
N THR A 9 -8.91 14.61 5.91
CA THR A 9 -7.79 13.77 6.36
C THR A 9 -8.26 12.63 7.28
N GLU A 10 -8.34 12.87 8.59
CA GLU A 10 -8.75 11.90 9.61
C GLU A 10 -10.18 11.39 9.39
N GLY A 11 -11.07 12.30 8.99
CA GLY A 11 -12.46 11.98 8.67
C GLY A 11 -12.56 11.00 7.50
N LEU A 12 -11.79 11.21 6.43
CA LEU A 12 -11.78 10.33 5.28
C LEU A 12 -11.25 8.93 5.63
N LEU A 13 -10.16 8.84 6.41
CA LEU A 13 -9.63 7.56 6.91
C LEU A 13 -10.67 6.81 7.77
N THR A 14 -11.34 7.54 8.66
CA THR A 14 -12.39 6.98 9.54
C THR A 14 -13.56 6.45 8.73
N GLN A 15 -14.01 7.21 7.73
CA GLN A 15 -15.11 6.80 6.85
C GLN A 15 -14.71 5.64 5.95
N PHE A 16 -13.49 5.62 5.44
CA PHE A 16 -12.97 4.50 4.66
C PHE A 16 -12.91 3.22 5.50
N LYS A 17 -12.35 3.28 6.72
CA LYS A 17 -12.35 2.14 7.66
C LYS A 17 -13.78 1.68 7.96
N SER A 18 -14.69 2.61 8.22
CA SER A 18 -16.11 2.31 8.48
C SER A 18 -16.79 1.64 7.28
N PHE A 19 -16.49 2.09 6.06
CA PHE A 19 -16.98 1.48 4.82
C PHE A 19 -16.49 0.03 4.67
N ILE A 20 -15.20 -0.22 4.89
CA ILE A 20 -14.64 -1.58 4.82
C ILE A 20 -15.30 -2.50 5.87
N LEU A 21 -15.52 -2.00 7.10
CA LEU A 21 -16.16 -2.77 8.17
C LEU A 21 -17.63 -3.10 7.92
N GLN A 22 -18.29 -2.42 6.97
CA GLN A 22 -19.65 -2.74 6.52
C GLN A 22 -19.71 -3.89 5.52
N VAL A 23 -18.57 -4.48 5.14
CA VAL A 23 -18.55 -5.62 4.22
C VAL A 23 -19.41 -6.76 4.77
N ASN A 24 -20.36 -7.20 3.95
CA ASN A 24 -21.18 -8.36 4.27
C ASN A 24 -20.46 -9.62 3.77
N TYR A 25 -20.50 -10.68 4.57
CA TYR A 25 -19.96 -11.98 4.22
C TYR A 25 -21.09 -12.96 3.89
N PRO A 26 -21.64 -12.96 2.65
CA PRO A 26 -22.69 -13.90 2.26
C PRO A 26 -22.21 -15.36 2.28
N GLU A 27 -23.15 -16.31 2.32
CA GLU A 27 -22.82 -17.72 2.19
C GLU A 27 -22.12 -17.99 0.84
N LEU A 28 -20.96 -18.65 0.91
CA LEU A 28 -20.24 -19.06 -0.28
C LEU A 28 -20.78 -20.37 -0.83
N ASN A 29 -20.87 -20.44 -2.16
CA ASN A 29 -21.03 -21.71 -2.83
C ASN A 29 -19.74 -22.53 -2.66
N LEU A 30 -19.80 -23.60 -1.87
CA LEU A 30 -18.66 -24.47 -1.57
C LEU A 30 -18.02 -25.09 -2.83
N ASN A 31 -18.77 -25.20 -3.94
CA ASN A 31 -18.26 -25.70 -5.21
C ASN A 31 -17.45 -24.67 -6.01
N LYS A 32 -17.35 -23.43 -5.54
CA LYS A 32 -16.56 -22.35 -6.14
C LYS A 32 -15.52 -21.81 -5.15
N ARG A 33 -15.06 -22.66 -4.23
CA ARG A 33 -14.11 -22.28 -3.19
C ARG A 33 -12.72 -22.78 -3.58
N LEU A 34 -11.74 -21.88 -3.49
CA LEU A 34 -10.34 -22.25 -3.69
C LEU A 34 -9.92 -23.31 -2.67
N ARG A 35 -9.21 -24.33 -3.13
CA ARG A 35 -8.53 -25.26 -2.22
C ARG A 35 -7.25 -24.59 -1.75
N ILE A 36 -7.16 -24.43 -0.44
CA ILE A 36 -6.04 -23.78 0.21
C ILE A 36 -5.41 -24.79 1.14
N ASP A 37 -4.10 -25.00 0.98
CA ASP A 37 -3.34 -25.91 1.83
C ASP A 37 -3.10 -25.28 3.20
N SER A 38 -3.11 -26.09 4.24
CA SER A 38 -3.04 -25.61 5.63
C SER A 38 -1.72 -24.95 6.00
N ASP A 39 -0.65 -25.24 5.26
CA ASP A 39 0.71 -24.69 5.41
C ASP A 39 0.97 -23.47 4.52
N SER A 40 -0.04 -23.02 3.77
CA SER A 40 0.05 -21.81 2.96
C SER A 40 0.29 -20.55 3.81
N ILE A 41 0.99 -19.58 3.22
CA ILE A 41 1.29 -18.27 3.78
C ILE A 41 0.64 -17.20 2.90
N PHE A 42 0.02 -16.19 3.52
CA PHE A 42 -0.78 -15.19 2.82
C PHE A 42 -0.21 -13.79 2.98
N ILE A 43 -0.12 -13.07 1.87
CA ILE A 43 0.10 -11.62 1.85
C ILE A 43 -1.15 -10.99 1.27
N SER A 44 -1.88 -10.24 2.10
CA SER A 44 -3.11 -9.57 1.70
C SER A 44 -2.88 -8.10 1.41
N PHE A 45 -3.19 -7.72 0.17
CA PHE A 45 -3.33 -6.32 -0.27
C PHE A 45 -4.70 -5.73 0.11
N ASN A 46 -5.66 -6.60 0.48
CA ASN A 46 -6.99 -6.23 0.94
C ASN A 46 -7.00 -5.93 2.45
N TYR A 47 -8.01 -5.17 2.89
CA TYR A 47 -8.19 -4.78 4.30
C TYR A 47 -9.17 -5.67 5.08
N THR A 48 -9.92 -6.53 4.38
CA THR A 48 -11.02 -7.36 4.93
C THR A 48 -10.54 -8.70 5.46
N GLU A 49 -11.38 -9.36 6.26
CA GLU A 49 -11.10 -10.66 6.90
C GLU A 49 -11.56 -11.85 6.03
N THR A 50 -11.46 -11.72 4.71
CA THR A 50 -11.96 -12.71 3.74
C THR A 50 -11.35 -14.10 3.97
N LEU A 51 -10.04 -14.18 4.24
CA LEU A 51 -9.32 -15.43 4.48
C LEU A 51 -9.76 -16.09 5.80
N GLN A 52 -9.96 -15.31 6.85
CA GLN A 52 -10.40 -15.81 8.15
C GLN A 52 -11.86 -16.27 8.08
N LYS A 53 -12.76 -15.43 7.53
CA LYS A 53 -14.22 -15.69 7.53
C LYS A 53 -14.61 -16.85 6.63
N TYR A 54 -14.01 -16.97 5.45
CA TYR A 54 -14.38 -18.00 4.48
C TYR A 54 -13.46 -19.19 4.46
N TYR A 55 -12.18 -18.98 4.76
CA TYR A 55 -11.18 -20.03 4.67
C TYR A 55 -10.73 -20.57 6.03
N GLY A 56 -11.06 -19.89 7.14
CA GLY A 56 -10.66 -20.31 8.48
C GLY A 56 -9.16 -20.17 8.74
N ILE A 57 -8.47 -19.34 7.95
CA ILE A 57 -7.03 -19.12 8.05
C ILE A 57 -6.72 -18.31 9.31
N ASP A 58 -5.67 -18.68 10.02
CA ASP A 58 -5.23 -18.00 11.24
C ASP A 58 -4.49 -16.69 10.90
N ASP A 59 -4.68 -15.64 11.71
CA ASP A 59 -4.01 -14.35 11.54
C ASP A 59 -2.47 -14.46 11.49
N ARG A 60 -1.88 -15.48 12.13
CA ARG A 60 -0.43 -15.74 12.09
C ARG A 60 0.09 -16.12 10.71
N GLN A 61 -0.78 -16.62 9.83
CA GLN A 61 -0.44 -16.98 8.46
C GLN A 61 -0.63 -15.82 7.48
N ILE A 62 -1.20 -14.69 7.93
CA ILE A 62 -1.62 -13.59 7.05
C ILE A 62 -0.86 -12.31 7.39
N LEU A 63 -0.12 -11.78 6.42
CA LEU A 63 0.42 -10.44 6.48
C LEU A 63 -0.50 -9.46 5.74
N TYR A 64 -1.09 -8.53 6.48
CA TYR A 64 -1.82 -7.40 5.92
C TYR A 64 -0.88 -6.22 5.66
N ILE A 65 -0.28 -6.18 4.47
CA ILE A 65 0.73 -5.16 4.13
C ILE A 65 0.17 -3.72 4.13
N HIS A 66 -1.15 -3.55 4.05
CA HIS A 66 -1.82 -2.25 4.16
C HIS A 66 -2.62 -2.07 5.46
N GLY A 67 -2.45 -2.98 6.42
CA GLY A 67 -3.22 -3.01 7.65
C GLY A 67 -4.58 -3.71 7.52
N LYS A 68 -5.07 -4.23 8.64
CA LYS A 68 -6.37 -4.91 8.75
C LYS A 68 -7.42 -3.96 9.30
N ALA A 69 -8.56 -3.79 8.62
CA ALA A 69 -9.59 -2.82 9.02
C ALA A 69 -10.23 -3.11 10.39
N SER A 70 -10.30 -4.36 10.81
CA SER A 70 -10.79 -4.74 12.15
C SER A 70 -9.79 -4.48 13.28
N SER A 71 -8.54 -4.12 12.95
CA SER A 71 -7.48 -3.88 13.93
C SER A 71 -7.31 -2.40 14.26
N ASP A 72 -6.52 -2.10 15.28
CA ASP A 72 -6.10 -0.74 15.64
C ASP A 72 -4.94 -0.22 14.77
N GLN A 73 -4.45 -1.03 13.82
CA GLN A 73 -3.41 -0.60 12.90
C GLN A 73 -3.92 0.52 11.98
N GLN A 74 -3.03 1.44 11.67
CA GLN A 74 -3.30 2.46 10.66
C GLN A 74 -3.37 1.82 9.28
N LEU A 75 -4.41 2.15 8.52
CA LEU A 75 -4.56 1.69 7.15
C LEU A 75 -3.67 2.51 6.22
N ILE A 76 -2.94 1.82 5.36
CA ILE A 76 -2.12 2.44 4.32
C ILE A 76 -2.98 2.54 3.06
N LEU A 77 -3.21 3.74 2.55
CA LEU A 77 -4.06 3.97 1.38
C LEU A 77 -3.21 4.22 0.15
N GLY A 78 -3.55 3.55 -0.95
CA GLY A 78 -2.80 3.68 -2.20
C GLY A 78 -2.86 5.09 -2.77
N HIS A 79 -1.72 5.78 -2.76
CA HIS A 79 -1.12 6.53 -3.87
C HIS A 79 0.38 6.65 -3.56
N GLY A 80 1.24 6.23 -4.49
CA GLY A 80 2.70 6.32 -4.36
C GLY A 80 3.25 7.74 -4.53
N ILE A 81 2.45 8.76 -4.21
CA ILE A 81 2.92 10.15 -4.26
C ILE A 81 3.76 10.37 -3.02
N ASP A 82 5.07 10.40 -3.24
CA ASP A 82 6.04 10.68 -2.20
C ASP A 82 5.68 12.01 -1.51
N PRO A 83 5.56 12.04 -0.17
CA PRO A 83 5.35 13.26 0.60
C PRO A 83 6.33 14.38 0.25
N ILE A 84 7.54 14.04 -0.23
CA ILE A 84 8.54 15.00 -0.69
C ILE A 84 8.04 15.89 -1.84
N ASN A 85 7.06 15.42 -2.63
CA ASN A 85 6.45 16.23 -3.68
C ASN A 85 5.63 17.41 -3.13
N PHE A 86 5.32 17.39 -1.83
CA PHE A 86 4.61 18.45 -1.14
C PHE A 86 5.53 19.27 -0.21
N GLU A 87 6.84 19.04 -0.24
CA GLU A 87 7.82 19.89 0.42
C GLU A 87 8.06 21.15 -0.42
N GLU A 88 7.49 22.27 0.02
CA GLU A 88 7.90 23.58 -0.47
C GLU A 88 9.28 23.92 0.10
N LYS A 89 10.18 24.43 -0.74
CA LYS A 89 11.47 24.94 -0.26
C LYS A 89 11.20 26.14 0.64
N GLU A 90 11.72 26.11 1.86
CA GLU A 90 11.71 27.28 2.73
C GLU A 90 12.37 28.46 2.01
N ALA A 91 11.76 29.64 2.13
CA ALA A 91 12.35 30.86 1.62
C ALA A 91 13.69 31.07 2.33
N VAL A 92 14.78 31.04 1.57
CA VAL A 92 16.11 31.32 2.08
C VAL A 92 16.37 32.83 2.01
N PRO A 93 17.04 33.41 3.02
CA PRO A 93 17.43 34.80 2.99
C PRO A 93 18.41 35.05 1.82
N PRO A 94 18.46 36.29 1.28
CA PRO A 94 19.34 36.62 0.17
C PRO A 94 20.82 36.38 0.52
N GLU A 95 21.57 35.75 -0.39
CA GLU A 95 23.02 35.58 -0.22
C GLU A 95 23.74 36.94 -0.24
N ASN A 96 24.55 37.21 0.78
CA ASN A 96 25.30 38.47 0.98
C ASN A 96 24.44 39.69 1.36
N ALA A 97 23.26 39.50 1.94
CA ALA A 97 22.47 40.60 2.51
C ALA A 97 23.19 41.30 3.68
N THR A 98 23.06 42.61 3.73
CA THR A 98 23.44 43.43 4.89
C THR A 98 22.50 43.18 6.08
N ASP A 99 22.89 43.62 7.28
CA ASP A 99 22.07 43.46 8.48
C ASP A 99 20.70 44.14 8.35
N GLU A 100 20.64 45.29 7.68
CA GLU A 100 19.39 46.02 7.42
C GLU A 100 18.49 45.27 6.43
N GLU A 101 19.04 44.75 5.33
CA GLU A 101 18.29 43.96 4.34
C GLU A 101 17.78 42.62 4.92
N LEU A 102 18.53 42.01 5.84
CA LEU A 102 18.09 40.81 6.56
C LEU A 102 16.90 41.10 7.48
N GLU A 103 16.87 42.26 8.14
CA GLU A 103 15.76 42.65 9.00
C GLU A 103 14.50 42.96 8.19
N GLU A 104 14.62 43.68 7.08
CA GLU A 104 13.51 43.92 6.14
C GLU A 104 12.94 42.62 5.58
N TRP A 105 13.81 41.67 5.22
CA TRP A 105 13.39 40.35 4.76
C TRP A 105 12.60 39.61 5.84
N ARG A 106 13.06 39.61 7.10
CA ARG A 106 12.35 38.96 8.22
C ARG A 106 10.97 39.57 8.44
N GLN A 107 10.85 40.90 8.39
CA GLN A 107 9.58 41.60 8.54
C GLN A 107 8.63 41.25 7.39
N CYS A 108 9.11 41.27 6.15
CA CYS A 108 8.33 40.87 4.98
C CYS A 108 7.85 39.41 5.07
N MET A 109 8.70 38.48 5.56
CA MET A 109 8.32 37.10 5.78
C MET A 109 7.27 36.95 6.89
N ALA A 110 7.38 37.72 7.97
CA ALA A 110 6.42 37.72 9.07
C ALA A 110 5.06 38.30 8.66
N ASP A 111 5.05 39.38 7.87
CA ASP A 111 3.84 40.02 7.38
C ASP A 111 3.07 39.13 6.38
N ASN A 112 3.79 38.33 5.60
CA ASN A 112 3.21 37.38 4.66
C ASN A 112 2.91 36.00 5.30
N TYR A 113 3.21 35.80 6.58
CA TYR A 113 2.98 34.52 7.27
C TYR A 113 1.50 34.35 7.62
N ASP A 114 0.82 33.43 6.92
CA ASP A 114 -0.53 33.01 7.28
C ASP A 114 -0.49 31.71 8.09
N HIS A 115 -0.69 31.83 9.41
CA HIS A 115 -0.72 30.68 10.31
C HIS A 115 -1.78 29.63 9.94
N SER A 116 -2.95 30.05 9.43
CA SER A 116 -4.01 29.13 9.03
C SER A 116 -3.62 28.34 7.79
N TYR A 117 -2.95 29.00 6.85
CA TYR A 117 -2.39 28.36 5.66
C TYR A 117 -1.32 27.33 6.03
N GLU A 118 -0.37 27.69 6.90
CA GLU A 118 0.70 26.79 7.34
C GLU A 118 0.17 25.57 8.11
N MET A 119 -0.75 25.76 9.05
CA MET A 119 -1.42 24.65 9.74
C MET A 119 -2.21 23.75 8.78
N GLY A 120 -2.82 24.35 7.76
CA GLY A 120 -3.49 23.60 6.70
C GLY A 120 -2.54 22.72 5.90
N LYS A 121 -1.41 23.29 5.46
CA LYS A 121 -0.35 22.56 4.77
C LYS A 121 0.19 21.41 5.62
N GLN A 122 0.55 21.66 6.88
CA GLN A 122 1.05 20.62 7.77
C GLN A 122 0.04 19.48 7.96
N THR A 123 -1.25 19.80 8.08
CA THR A 123 -2.32 18.79 8.23
C THR A 123 -2.44 17.92 6.98
N ILE A 124 -2.37 18.53 5.79
CA ILE A 124 -2.42 17.82 4.50
C ILE A 124 -1.17 16.97 4.30
N ASN A 125 0.02 17.52 4.57
CA ASN A 125 1.29 16.79 4.44
C ASN A 125 1.35 15.61 5.41
N LYS A 126 0.88 15.78 6.66
CA LYS A 126 0.75 14.70 7.62
C LYS A 126 -0.18 13.61 7.09
N TYR A 127 -1.33 13.96 6.52
CA TYR A 127 -2.23 13.00 5.91
C TYR A 127 -1.57 12.21 4.78
N PHE A 128 -0.97 12.90 3.80
CA PHE A 128 -0.31 12.24 2.68
C PHE A 128 0.83 11.34 3.16
N THR A 129 1.66 11.80 4.10
CA THR A 129 2.73 11.01 4.73
C THR A 129 2.19 9.78 5.45
N CYS A 130 1.10 9.93 6.20
CA CYS A 130 0.47 8.83 6.93
C CYS A 130 -0.23 7.82 6.01
N SER A 131 -0.80 8.29 4.89
CA SER A 131 -1.41 7.42 3.88
C SER A 131 -0.38 6.84 2.91
N PHE A 132 0.81 7.44 2.82
CA PHE A 132 1.82 7.10 1.84
C PHE A 132 2.26 5.65 2.00
N LYS A 133 2.29 4.95 0.87
CA LYS A 133 2.74 3.58 0.76
C LYS A 133 4.26 3.53 0.79
N ASN A 134 4.85 3.69 1.98
CA ASN A 134 6.28 3.45 2.18
C ASN A 134 6.55 1.95 2.16
N THR A 135 6.65 1.39 0.96
CA THR A 135 6.87 -0.05 0.73
C THR A 135 8.11 -0.56 1.45
N GLU A 136 9.21 0.19 1.43
CA GLU A 136 10.45 -0.19 2.11
C GLU A 136 10.25 -0.33 3.62
N LYS A 137 9.55 0.62 4.24
CA LYS A 137 9.20 0.55 5.66
C LYS A 137 8.29 -0.63 5.96
N VAL A 138 7.24 -0.87 5.16
CA VAL A 138 6.34 -2.00 5.36
C VAL A 138 7.09 -3.33 5.29
N ILE A 139 7.99 -3.45 4.31
CA ILE A 139 8.86 -4.62 4.15
C ILE A 139 9.77 -4.78 5.37
N ALA A 140 10.41 -3.70 5.83
CA ALA A 140 11.30 -3.72 6.98
C ALA A 140 10.57 -4.10 8.28
N ASP A 141 9.42 -3.49 8.55
CA ASP A 141 8.58 -3.77 9.73
C ASP A 141 8.07 -5.23 9.72
N SER A 142 7.91 -5.80 8.52
CA SER A 142 7.41 -7.16 8.30
C SER A 142 8.52 -8.18 8.04
N ALA A 143 9.79 -7.83 8.22
CA ALA A 143 10.93 -8.68 7.84
C ALA A 143 10.89 -10.08 8.47
N LYS A 144 10.36 -10.22 9.69
CA LYS A 144 10.17 -11.52 10.35
C LYS A 144 9.20 -12.43 9.59
N PHE A 145 8.13 -11.87 9.02
CA PHE A 145 7.16 -12.62 8.24
C PHE A 145 7.78 -13.05 6.90
N PHE A 146 8.46 -12.13 6.22
CA PHE A 146 9.09 -12.41 4.92
C PHE A 146 10.17 -13.49 4.99
N LYS A 147 10.86 -13.64 6.13
CA LYS A 147 11.80 -14.76 6.35
C LYS A 147 11.16 -16.14 6.16
N ASN A 148 9.85 -16.27 6.38
CA ASN A 148 9.14 -17.54 6.20
C ASN A 148 8.94 -17.91 4.72
N LEU A 149 9.23 -17.01 3.78
CA LEU A 149 9.02 -17.23 2.35
C LEU A 149 10.20 -17.92 1.65
N SER A 150 11.36 -18.10 2.31
CA SER A 150 12.57 -18.61 1.62
C SER A 150 12.40 -20.04 1.06
N ASN A 151 11.45 -20.81 1.59
CA ASN A 151 11.23 -22.21 1.25
C ASN A 151 9.86 -22.44 0.57
N VAL A 152 9.32 -21.43 -0.12
CA VAL A 152 8.06 -21.60 -0.88
C VAL A 152 8.34 -22.14 -2.27
N ASP A 153 7.64 -23.21 -2.64
CA ASP A 153 7.75 -23.82 -3.97
C ASP A 153 6.87 -23.11 -5.01
N GLU A 154 5.78 -22.49 -4.57
CA GLU A 154 4.77 -21.87 -5.43
C GLU A 154 4.25 -20.56 -4.83
N ILE A 155 4.02 -19.57 -5.69
CA ILE A 155 3.35 -18.30 -5.37
C ILE A 155 2.16 -18.13 -6.31
N ILE A 156 0.97 -17.99 -5.73
CA ILE A 156 -0.27 -17.73 -6.46
C ILE A 156 -0.76 -16.31 -6.16
N ILE A 157 -0.84 -15.47 -7.20
CA ILE A 157 -1.31 -14.09 -7.14
C ILE A 157 -2.77 -14.03 -7.60
N ILE A 158 -3.68 -13.73 -6.67
CA ILE A 158 -5.13 -13.82 -6.90
C ILE A 158 -5.76 -12.42 -6.88
N GLY A 159 -6.48 -12.07 -7.94
CA GLY A 159 -7.31 -10.87 -7.98
C GLY A 159 -6.52 -9.56 -7.81
N HIS A 160 -5.29 -9.52 -8.31
CA HIS A 160 -4.39 -8.38 -8.19
C HIS A 160 -4.13 -7.78 -9.59
N SER A 161 -4.08 -6.44 -9.68
CA SER A 161 -3.87 -5.72 -10.95
C SER A 161 -2.42 -5.70 -11.44
N LEU A 162 -1.48 -6.10 -10.57
CA LEU A 162 -0.03 -6.02 -10.78
C LEU A 162 0.42 -4.63 -11.25
N SER A 163 -0.20 -3.59 -10.70
CA SER A 163 0.13 -2.22 -11.07
C SER A 163 1.52 -1.81 -10.60
N SER A 164 2.09 -0.79 -11.24
CA SER A 164 3.46 -0.31 -10.95
C SER A 164 3.68 0.10 -9.49
N VAL A 165 2.64 0.52 -8.78
CA VAL A 165 2.75 0.92 -7.36
C VAL A 165 2.98 -0.28 -6.43
N ASP A 166 2.68 -1.49 -6.88
CA ASP A 166 2.81 -2.73 -6.11
C ASP A 166 4.07 -3.53 -6.49
N VAL A 167 4.67 -3.24 -7.65
CA VAL A 167 5.89 -3.89 -8.16
C VAL A 167 6.98 -4.01 -7.10
N PRO A 168 7.28 -3.00 -6.27
CA PRO A 168 8.34 -3.13 -5.26
C PRO A 168 8.11 -4.27 -4.25
N TYR A 169 6.86 -4.62 -3.91
CA TYR A 169 6.58 -5.78 -3.07
C TYR A 169 6.94 -7.09 -3.78
N PHE A 170 6.52 -7.23 -5.04
CA PHE A 170 6.79 -8.43 -5.81
C PHE A 170 8.28 -8.59 -6.14
N SER A 171 8.98 -7.49 -6.45
CA SER A 171 10.44 -7.49 -6.61
C SER A 171 11.16 -7.94 -5.34
N PHE A 172 10.73 -7.44 -4.17
CA PHE A 172 11.30 -7.88 -2.90
C PHE A 172 11.03 -9.36 -2.63
N ILE A 173 9.79 -9.83 -2.84
CA ILE A 173 9.45 -11.24 -2.69
C ILE A 173 10.31 -12.10 -3.64
N HIS A 174 10.43 -11.72 -4.91
CA HIS A 174 11.27 -12.42 -5.87
C HIS A 174 12.75 -12.51 -5.43
N SER A 175 13.26 -11.49 -4.75
CA SER A 175 14.66 -11.45 -4.27
C SER A 175 14.97 -12.40 -3.11
N ILE A 176 13.94 -12.90 -2.40
CA ILE A 176 14.11 -13.73 -1.19
C ILE A 176 13.66 -15.17 -1.38
N VAL A 177 12.81 -15.45 -2.39
CA VAL A 177 12.35 -16.81 -2.68
C VAL A 177 13.34 -17.54 -3.58
N SER A 178 13.18 -18.86 -3.70
CA SER A 178 14.04 -19.68 -4.56
C SER A 178 13.87 -19.28 -6.03
N GLU A 179 14.95 -19.34 -6.82
CA GLU A 179 14.89 -19.14 -8.28
C GLU A 179 13.98 -20.18 -8.97
N ASN A 180 13.75 -21.32 -8.32
CA ASN A 180 12.87 -22.39 -8.80
C ASN A 180 11.41 -22.23 -8.35
N THR A 181 11.09 -21.23 -7.54
CA THR A 181 9.72 -20.97 -7.09
C THR A 181 8.83 -20.70 -8.31
N GLU A 182 7.73 -21.42 -8.42
CA GLU A 182 6.75 -21.23 -9.49
C GLU A 182 5.88 -20.01 -9.21
N TRP A 183 5.71 -19.12 -10.19
CA TRP A 183 4.84 -17.96 -10.08
C TRP A 183 3.61 -18.14 -10.97
N ILE A 184 2.43 -18.11 -10.36
CA ILE A 184 1.15 -18.16 -11.04
C ILE A 184 0.41 -16.86 -10.72
N ALA A 185 -0.01 -16.10 -11.74
CA ALA A 185 -0.88 -14.96 -11.55
C ALA A 185 -2.21 -15.14 -12.26
N THR A 186 -3.26 -14.68 -11.59
CA THR A 186 -4.61 -14.71 -12.16
C THR A 186 -4.94 -13.43 -12.92
N TYR A 187 -5.82 -13.54 -13.89
CA TYR A 187 -6.40 -12.39 -14.59
C TYR A 187 -7.92 -12.56 -14.73
N TYR A 188 -8.66 -11.46 -14.71
CA TYR A 188 -10.11 -11.49 -14.86
C TYR A 188 -10.50 -11.31 -16.33
N GLN A 189 -9.90 -10.31 -17.00
CA GLN A 189 -10.10 -10.03 -18.41
C GLN A 189 -8.87 -10.46 -19.22
N GLU A 190 -9.08 -11.00 -20.42
CA GLU A 190 -7.98 -11.43 -21.29
C GLU A 190 -7.04 -10.27 -21.67
N THR A 191 -7.56 -9.04 -21.69
CA THR A 191 -6.79 -7.81 -21.92
C THR A 191 -5.74 -7.52 -20.83
N GLU A 192 -5.94 -8.04 -19.60
CA GLU A 192 -5.01 -7.87 -18.48
C GLU A 192 -3.83 -8.86 -18.56
N ARG A 193 -4.00 -9.98 -19.30
CA ARG A 193 -3.05 -11.08 -19.32
C ARG A 193 -1.66 -10.64 -19.78
N GLU A 194 -1.58 -9.90 -20.88
CA GLU A 194 -0.30 -9.44 -21.43
C GLU A 194 0.39 -8.42 -20.51
N ALA A 195 -0.39 -7.51 -19.90
CA ALA A 195 0.13 -6.56 -18.92
C ALA A 195 0.71 -7.28 -17.69
N HIS A 196 -0.03 -8.23 -17.11
CA HIS A 196 0.45 -9.03 -15.97
C HIS A 196 1.73 -9.81 -16.32
N HIS A 197 1.78 -10.43 -17.51
CA HIS A 197 2.97 -11.15 -17.97
C HIS A 197 4.18 -10.21 -18.04
N THR A 198 3.99 -9.04 -18.67
CA THR A 198 5.04 -8.05 -18.88
C THR A 198 5.61 -7.59 -17.55
N THR A 199 4.75 -7.19 -16.60
CA THR A 199 5.19 -6.75 -15.28
C THR A 199 5.96 -7.82 -14.51
N LEU A 200 5.51 -9.08 -14.52
CA LEU A 200 6.21 -10.17 -13.85
C LEU A 200 7.58 -10.47 -14.50
N CYS A 201 7.66 -10.38 -15.83
CA CYS A 201 8.94 -10.52 -16.53
C CYS A 201 9.90 -9.36 -16.24
N GLU A 202 9.39 -8.12 -16.17
CA GLU A 202 10.19 -6.94 -15.78
C GLU A 202 10.73 -7.06 -14.34
N ILE A 203 10.01 -7.74 -13.45
CA ILE A 203 10.48 -8.08 -12.10
C ILE A 203 11.65 -9.09 -12.13
N GLY A 204 11.79 -9.87 -13.20
CA GLY A 204 12.82 -10.91 -13.35
C GLY A 204 12.28 -12.34 -13.36
N ILE A 205 10.96 -12.53 -13.29
CA ILE A 205 10.34 -13.86 -13.28
C ILE A 205 10.39 -14.43 -14.71
N LYS A 206 11.19 -15.49 -14.90
CA LYS A 206 11.53 -16.03 -16.22
C LYS A 206 10.36 -16.68 -16.96
N SER A 207 9.41 -17.28 -16.23
CA SER A 207 8.30 -18.03 -16.85
C SER A 207 7.04 -17.99 -15.97
N PRO A 208 6.43 -16.81 -15.77
CA PRO A 208 5.20 -16.71 -14.99
C PRO A 208 4.05 -17.42 -15.72
N LYS A 209 3.30 -18.25 -15.00
CA LYS A 209 2.05 -18.83 -15.53
C LYS A 209 0.91 -17.86 -15.30
N LEU A 210 0.08 -17.70 -16.31
CA LEU A 210 -1.12 -16.87 -16.23
C LEU A 210 -2.37 -17.70 -16.46
N ILE A 211 -3.33 -17.56 -15.56
CA ILE A 211 -4.58 -18.32 -15.60
C ILE A 211 -5.77 -17.40 -15.36
N SER A 212 -6.88 -17.65 -16.05
CA SER A 212 -8.13 -16.94 -15.75
C SER A 212 -8.58 -17.29 -14.33
N VAL A 213 -9.07 -16.31 -13.57
CA VAL A 213 -9.66 -16.53 -12.23
C VAL A 213 -10.71 -17.65 -12.25
N SER A 214 -11.47 -17.78 -13.34
CA SER A 214 -12.48 -18.83 -13.51
C SER A 214 -11.93 -20.25 -13.50
N LYS A 215 -10.64 -20.45 -13.80
CA LYS A 215 -9.97 -21.76 -13.80
C LYS A 215 -9.41 -22.13 -12.43
N LEU A 216 -9.41 -21.19 -11.48
CA LEU A 216 -8.91 -21.38 -10.12
C LEU A 216 -10.01 -21.84 -9.13
N LEU A 217 -11.28 -21.68 -9.52
CA LEU A 217 -12.46 -21.89 -8.68
C LEU A 217 -13.19 -23.21 -8.99
#